data_AF-A0A508BFM1-F1
#
_entry.id   AF-A0A508BFM1-F1
#
_cell.length_a   1.000
_cell.length_b   1.000
_cell.length_c   1.000
_cell.angle_alpha   90.00
_cell.angle_beta   90.00
_cell.angle_gamma   90.00
#
_symmetry.space_group_name_H-M   'P 1'
#
loop_
_entity.id
_entity.type
_entity.pdbx_description
1 polymer ?
#
loop_
_entity_poly.entity_id
_entity_poly.type
_entity_poly.pdbx_seq_one_letter_code
_entity_poly.pdbx_strand_id
1 'polypeptide(L)'
;MSQWVRRSHFQKRTRHLYALVFDQERAVYIGQTVNPKQRASQHRASAGGWLRPHRMVLLEAIVGTYVQAEEREYVWRWVAHIKGWRVYVQPPNVMVDLGRRMGLLRRLEAWRTRWIVGWPVSRA
;
A
#
# COMPACT_ATOMS: atom_id res chain seq x y z
N MET A 1 22.00 6.57 9.23
CA MET A 1 21.32 6.42 7.90
C MET A 1 22.35 6.68 6.80
N SER A 2 22.69 5.68 5.99
CA SER A 2 23.77 5.82 5.00
C SER A 2 23.38 6.74 3.82
N GLN A 3 24.38 7.39 3.23
CA GLN A 3 24.28 8.35 2.11
C GLN A 3 23.55 7.76 0.88
N TRP A 4 23.54 6.43 0.74
CA TRP A 4 22.89 5.69 -0.34
C TRP A 4 21.36 5.70 -0.28
N VAL A 5 20.77 5.58 0.93
CA VAL A 5 19.31 5.65 1.15
C VAL A 5 18.79 7.04 0.79
N ARG A 6 19.57 8.09 1.05
CA ARG A 6 19.21 9.47 0.71
C ARG A 6 19.12 9.69 -0.81
N ARG A 7 20.04 9.15 -1.61
CA ARG A 7 20.03 9.35 -3.07
C ARG A 7 18.85 8.66 -3.76
N SER A 8 18.48 7.45 -3.31
CA SER A 8 17.34 6.71 -3.89
C SER A 8 15.98 7.36 -3.59
N HIS A 9 15.90 8.16 -2.53
CA HIS A 9 14.70 8.94 -2.20
C HIS A 9 14.39 10.00 -3.26
N PHE A 10 15.41 10.68 -3.79
CA PHE A 10 15.23 11.80 -4.74
C PHE A 10 15.21 11.38 -6.21
N GLN A 11 15.68 10.17 -6.54
CA GLN A 11 15.64 9.72 -7.93
C GLN A 11 14.21 9.39 -8.36
N LYS A 12 13.75 10.05 -9.42
CA LYS A 12 12.49 9.71 -10.10
C LYS A 12 12.63 8.35 -10.77
N ARG A 13 11.71 7.45 -10.46
CA ARG A 13 11.59 6.12 -11.08
C ARG A 13 10.11 5.79 -11.23
N THR A 14 9.80 4.85 -12.12
CA THR A 14 8.48 4.22 -12.12
C THR A 14 8.33 3.42 -10.83
N ARG A 15 7.34 3.79 -10.03
CA ARG A 15 7.01 3.20 -8.74
C ARG A 15 5.59 2.66 -8.83
N HIS A 16 5.46 1.38 -8.53
CA HIS A 16 4.20 0.68 -8.50
C HIS A 16 3.66 0.68 -7.07
N LEU A 17 2.47 1.23 -6.92
CA LEU A 17 1.68 1.22 -5.70
C LEU A 17 0.90 -0.08 -5.69
N TYR A 18 0.86 -0.76 -4.56
CA TYR A 18 0.20 -2.05 -4.44
C TYR A 18 -0.51 -2.20 -3.08
N ALA A 19 -1.49 -3.09 -3.06
CA ALA A 19 -2.11 -3.60 -1.85
C ALA A 19 -1.68 -5.06 -1.63
N LEU A 20 -1.26 -5.41 -0.41
CA LEU A 20 -1.43 -6.79 0.07
C LEU A 20 -2.82 -6.90 0.66
N VAL A 21 -3.60 -7.86 0.16
CA VAL A 21 -4.99 -8.05 0.55
C VAL A 21 -5.11 -9.30 1.40
N PHE A 22 -5.63 -9.12 2.61
CA PHE A 22 -5.91 -10.16 3.58
C PHE A 22 -7.43 -10.40 3.59
N ASP A 23 -7.90 -11.21 2.64
CA ASP A 23 -9.33 -11.34 2.35
C ASP A 23 -10.15 -11.83 3.56
N GLN A 24 -9.56 -12.69 4.41
CA GLN A 24 -10.22 -13.22 5.62
C GLN A 24 -10.46 -12.16 6.71
N GLU A 25 -9.67 -11.09 6.71
CA GLU A 25 -9.68 -10.07 7.76
C GLU A 25 -10.34 -8.77 7.30
N ARG A 26 -10.72 -8.70 6.02
CA ARG A 26 -11.07 -7.44 5.33
C ARG A 26 -10.00 -6.36 5.61
N ALA A 27 -8.74 -6.74 5.48
CA ALA A 27 -7.61 -5.87 5.76
C ALA A 27 -6.68 -5.73 4.55
N VAL A 28 -5.99 -4.59 4.47
CA VAL A 28 -4.97 -4.33 3.45
C VAL A 28 -3.72 -3.71 4.06
N TYR A 29 -2.58 -3.99 3.45
CA TYR A 29 -1.36 -3.20 3.59
C TYR A 29 -1.08 -2.49 2.26
N ILE A 30 -0.79 -1.19 2.31
CA ILE A 30 -0.46 -0.40 1.12
C ILE A 30 1.02 -0.03 1.14
N GLY A 31 1.72 -0.32 0.05
CA GLY A 31 3.12 0.04 -0.13
C GLY A 31 3.50 0.31 -1.58
N GLN A 32 4.75 0.69 -1.79
CA GLN A 32 5.34 0.96 -3.10
C GLN A 32 6.52 0.04 -3.42
N THR A 33 6.83 -0.10 -4.71
CA THR A 33 8.04 -0.76 -5.16
C THR A 33 8.43 -0.34 -6.58
N VAL A 34 9.71 -0.40 -6.90
CA VAL A 34 10.20 -0.28 -8.29
C VAL A 34 10.26 -1.65 -9.00
N ASN A 35 10.14 -2.75 -8.25
CA ASN A 35 10.13 -4.11 -8.79
C ASN A 35 9.01 -4.93 -8.11
N PRO A 36 7.83 -5.04 -8.74
CA PRO A 36 6.70 -5.78 -8.19
C PRO A 36 6.96 -7.27 -7.96
N LYS A 37 7.61 -7.94 -8.92
CA LYS A 37 7.87 -9.38 -8.86
C LYS A 37 8.76 -9.73 -7.66
N GLN A 38 9.85 -8.99 -7.49
CA GLN A 38 10.76 -9.17 -6.36
C GLN A 38 10.04 -8.88 -5.03
N ARG A 39 9.27 -7.79 -4.96
CA ARG A 39 8.55 -7.41 -3.73
C ARG A 39 7.49 -8.44 -3.35
N ALA A 40 6.76 -9.00 -4.30
CA ALA A 40 5.82 -10.08 -4.06
C ALA A 40 6.50 -11.31 -3.44
N SER A 41 7.69 -11.67 -3.93
CA SER A 41 8.48 -12.77 -3.36
C SER A 41 8.93 -12.48 -1.93
N GLN A 42 9.34 -11.25 -1.63
CA GLN A 42 9.76 -10.84 -0.29
C GLN A 42 8.63 -10.93 0.74
N HIS A 43 7.41 -10.53 0.37
CA HIS A 43 6.25 -10.61 1.27
C HIS A 43 5.78 -12.04 1.55
N ARG A 44 5.98 -12.96 0.59
CA ARG A 44 5.68 -14.38 0.77
C ARG A 44 6.71 -15.10 1.65
N ALA A 45 7.97 -14.65 1.65
CA ALA A 45 9.00 -15.24 2.48
C ALA A 45 8.73 -14.99 3.97
N SER A 46 9.20 -15.88 4.85
CA SER A 46 9.04 -15.72 6.31
C SER A 46 9.61 -14.40 6.83
N ALA A 47 10.69 -13.91 6.20
CA ALA A 47 11.30 -12.61 6.49
C ALA A 47 10.37 -11.41 6.21
N GLY A 48 9.31 -11.59 5.41
CA GLY A 48 8.28 -10.57 5.17
C GLY A 48 7.36 -10.34 6.37
N GLY A 49 7.36 -11.23 7.36
CA GLY A 49 6.75 -11.00 8.69
C GLY A 49 5.22 -11.05 8.77
N TRP A 50 4.50 -11.12 7.63
CA TRP A 50 3.04 -11.24 7.65
C TRP A 50 2.54 -12.62 8.07
N LEU A 51 3.30 -13.66 7.69
CA LEU A 51 3.08 -15.08 8.04
C LEU A 51 1.62 -15.54 7.91
N ARG A 52 0.91 -15.01 6.92
CA ARG A 52 -0.51 -15.32 6.66
C ARG A 52 -0.84 -15.21 5.17
N PRO A 53 -1.90 -15.89 4.70
CA PRO A 53 -2.33 -15.81 3.31
C PRO A 53 -2.68 -14.39 2.89
N HIS A 54 -2.10 -13.95 1.79
CA HIS A 54 -2.40 -12.66 1.18
C HIS A 54 -2.10 -12.69 -0.32
N ARG A 55 -2.75 -11.81 -1.07
CA ARG A 55 -2.46 -11.57 -2.49
C ARG A 55 -1.98 -10.15 -2.69
N MET A 56 -1.03 -9.96 -3.60
CA MET A 56 -0.55 -8.63 -3.98
C MET A 56 -1.33 -8.16 -5.21
N VAL A 57 -1.98 -7.01 -5.11
CA VAL A 57 -2.72 -6.36 -6.20
C VAL A 57 -2.04 -5.04 -6.53
N LEU A 58 -1.70 -4.82 -7.80
CA LEU A 58 -1.20 -3.52 -8.25
C LEU A 58 -2.37 -2.53 -8.33
N LEU A 59 -2.16 -1.33 -7.81
CA LEU A 59 -3.17 -0.28 -7.74
C LEU A 59 -2.93 0.78 -8.81
N GLU A 60 -1.68 1.22 -8.93
CA GLU A 60 -1.29 2.35 -9.77
C GLU A 60 0.21 2.30 -10.04
N ALA A 61 0.65 2.93 -11.12
CA ALA A 61 2.05 3.22 -11.36
C ALA A 61 2.23 4.72 -11.52
N ILE A 62 3.21 5.29 -10.84
CA ILE A 62 3.57 6.71 -10.94
C ILE A 62 5.05 6.85 -11.28
N VAL A 63 5.43 7.93 -11.97
CA VAL A 63 6.82 8.31 -12.12
C VAL A 63 7.13 9.38 -11.08
N GLY A 64 7.93 9.04 -10.08
CA GLY A 64 8.16 9.96 -8.96
C GLY A 64 9.28 9.55 -8.02
N THR A 65 9.52 10.43 -7.04
CA THR A 65 10.44 10.18 -5.92
C THR A 65 9.83 9.19 -4.94
N TYR A 66 10.64 8.69 -4.01
CA TYR A 66 10.13 7.82 -2.94
C TYR A 66 9.06 8.54 -2.10
N VAL A 67 9.31 9.81 -1.77
CA VAL A 67 8.40 10.65 -0.97
C VAL A 67 7.07 10.86 -1.68
N GLN A 68 7.09 11.19 -2.98
CA GLN A 68 5.85 11.35 -3.76
C GLN A 68 5.03 10.06 -3.81
N ALA A 69 5.69 8.91 -3.91
CA ALA A 69 5.01 7.63 -3.85
C ALA A 69 4.44 7.34 -2.45
N GLU A 70 5.15 7.67 -1.36
CA GLU A 70 4.60 7.55 0.00
C GLU A 70 3.36 8.44 0.21
N GLU A 71 3.35 9.66 -0.33
CA GLU A 71 2.15 10.51 -0.30
C GLU A 71 0.98 9.84 -1.02
N ARG A 72 1.24 9.20 -2.17
CA ARG A 72 0.23 8.46 -2.91
C ARG A 72 -0.23 7.19 -2.19
N GLU A 73 0.65 6.51 -1.47
CA GLU A 73 0.26 5.41 -0.57
C GLU A 73 -0.75 5.88 0.48
N TYR A 74 -0.54 7.05 1.09
CA TYR A 74 -1.49 7.61 2.05
C TYR A 74 -2.87 7.85 1.45
N VAL A 75 -2.95 8.32 0.20
CA VAL A 75 -4.23 8.46 -0.51
C VAL A 75 -4.90 7.10 -0.67
N TRP A 76 -4.17 6.07 -1.12
CA TRP A 76 -4.71 4.71 -1.25
C TRP A 76 -5.13 4.08 0.09
N ARG A 77 -4.40 4.34 1.18
CA ARG A 77 -4.80 3.94 2.54
C ARG A 77 -6.15 4.57 2.91
N TRP A 78 -6.35 5.85 2.61
CA TRP A 78 -7.63 6.50 2.84
C TRP A 78 -8.75 5.92 1.97
N VAL A 79 -8.49 5.68 0.67
CA VAL A 79 -9.45 5.03 -0.24
C VAL A 79 -9.88 3.67 0.32
N ALA A 80 -8.95 2.85 0.81
CA ALA A 80 -9.28 1.57 1.43
C ALA A 80 -10.15 1.75 2.68
N HIS A 81 -9.78 2.69 3.55
CA HIS A 81 -10.51 2.99 4.78
C HIS A 81 -11.96 3.43 4.54
N ILE A 82 -12.20 4.35 3.61
CA ILE A 82 -13.57 4.80 3.27
C ILE A 82 -14.40 3.69 2.62
N LYS A 83 -13.75 2.63 2.08
CA LYS A 83 -14.41 1.42 1.59
C LYS A 83 -14.56 0.33 2.68
N GLY A 84 -14.25 0.68 3.93
CA GLY A 84 -14.42 -0.18 5.09
C GLY A 84 -13.35 -1.26 5.26
N TRP A 85 -12.18 -1.12 4.63
CA TRP A 85 -11.05 -2.01 4.87
C TRP A 85 -10.25 -1.57 6.10
N ARG A 86 -9.77 -2.53 6.88
CA ARG A 86 -8.74 -2.29 7.90
C ARG A 86 -7.41 -2.04 7.21
N VAL A 87 -6.65 -1.03 7.65
CA VAL A 87 -5.38 -0.66 7.03
C VAL A 87 -4.22 -0.95 7.97
N TYR A 88 -3.35 -1.87 7.56
CA TYR A 88 -2.09 -2.17 8.21
C TYR A 88 -0.95 -1.32 7.64
N VAL A 89 -0.01 -0.93 8.50
CA VAL A 89 1.21 -0.17 8.13
C VAL A 89 2.49 -0.96 8.34
N GLN A 90 2.48 -1.95 9.24
CA GLN A 90 3.64 -2.80 9.49
C GLN A 90 3.20 -4.19 9.98
N PRO A 91 3.93 -5.25 9.61
CA PRO A 91 3.77 -6.55 10.25
C PRO A 91 4.30 -6.54 11.70
N PRO A 92 3.73 -7.35 12.62
CA PRO A 92 2.42 -7.97 12.52
C PRO A 92 1.33 -7.02 13.07
N ASN A 93 0.33 -6.69 12.23
CA ASN A 93 -0.92 -6.02 12.65
C ASN A 93 -0.84 -4.58 13.18
N VAL A 94 0.21 -3.81 12.89
CA VAL A 94 0.19 -2.39 13.25
C VAL A 94 -0.84 -1.67 12.38
N MET A 95 -1.95 -1.26 12.99
CA MET A 95 -3.00 -0.47 12.34
C MET A 95 -2.67 1.01 12.42
N VAL A 96 -3.11 1.78 11.43
CA VAL A 96 -2.98 3.23 11.44
C VAL A 96 -4.32 3.88 11.72
N ASP A 97 -4.34 4.83 12.66
CA ASP A 97 -5.46 5.76 12.80
C ASP A 97 -5.35 6.82 11.69
N LEU A 98 -6.13 6.62 10.62
CA LEU A 98 -6.15 7.52 9.46
C LEU A 98 -6.88 8.84 9.76
N GLY A 99 -7.62 8.93 10.87
CA GLY A 99 -8.55 10.02 11.16
C GLY A 99 -7.91 11.39 11.38
N ARG A 100 -6.61 11.46 11.68
CA ARG A 100 -5.97 12.72 12.13
C ARG A 100 -5.06 13.44 11.14
N ARG A 101 -4.83 12.95 9.90
CA ARG A 101 -3.76 13.51 9.01
C ARG A 101 -4.08 13.66 7.53
N MET A 102 -5.32 13.92 7.13
CA MET A 102 -5.66 14.15 5.72
C MET A 102 -6.15 15.58 5.47
N GLY A 103 -5.31 16.39 4.82
CA GLY A 103 -5.70 17.68 4.26
C GLY A 103 -6.73 17.53 3.13
N LEU A 104 -7.50 18.60 2.87
CA LEU A 104 -8.65 18.59 1.96
C LEU A 104 -8.32 18.09 0.55
N LEU A 105 -7.17 18.48 0.00
CA LEU A 105 -6.72 18.05 -1.34
C LEU A 105 -6.61 16.52 -1.46
N ARG A 106 -6.05 15.86 -0.45
CA ARG A 106 -5.90 14.39 -0.43
C ARG A 106 -7.24 13.68 -0.34
N ARG A 107 -8.24 14.29 0.30
CA ARG A 107 -9.61 13.75 0.34
C ARG A 107 -10.24 13.80 -1.04
N LEU A 108 -10.11 14.92 -1.76
CA LEU A 108 -10.63 15.07 -3.13
C LEU A 108 -9.98 14.07 -4.09
N GLU A 109 -8.65 13.86 -3.99
CA GLU A 109 -7.95 12.86 -4.80
C GLU A 109 -8.42 11.43 -4.49
N ALA A 110 -8.63 11.09 -3.22
CA ALA A 110 -9.16 9.80 -2.84
C ALA A 110 -10.57 9.55 -3.42
N TRP A 111 -11.44 10.56 -3.41
CA TRP A 111 -12.77 10.47 -4.02
C TRP A 111 -12.72 10.17 -5.53
N ARG A 112 -11.72 10.70 -6.25
CA ARG A 112 -11.49 10.43 -7.67
C ARG A 112 -10.79 9.10 -7.94
N THR A 113 -10.24 8.48 -6.91
CA THR A 113 -9.43 7.26 -7.04
C THR A 113 -10.34 6.04 -6.91
N ARG A 114 -10.46 5.27 -7.99
CA ARG A 114 -11.31 4.08 -8.01
C ARG A 114 -10.62 2.93 -7.28
N TRP A 115 -11.25 2.44 -6.23
CA TRP A 115 -10.84 1.21 -5.56
C TRP A 115 -11.12 0.02 -6.48
N ILE A 116 -10.06 -0.67 -6.92
CA ILE A 116 -10.15 -1.82 -7.84
C ILE A 116 -9.94 -3.17 -7.14
N VAL A 117 -9.62 -3.16 -5.85
CA VAL A 117 -9.49 -4.39 -5.08
C VAL A 117 -10.89 -4.91 -4.75
N GLY A 118 -11.34 -5.86 -5.56
CA GLY A 118 -12.56 -6.63 -5.33
C GLY A 118 -12.40 -7.61 -4.16
N TRP A 119 -13.54 -8.09 -3.68
CA TRP A 119 -13.65 -9.16 -2.70
C TRP A 119 -13.63 -10.52 -3.43
N PRO A 120 -12.77 -11.48 -3.10
CA PRO A 120 -12.96 -12.86 -3.50
C PRO A 120 -13.87 -13.53 -2.48
N VAL A 121 -15.19 -13.53 -2.73
CA VAL A 121 -16.13 -14.30 -1.91
C VAL A 121 -16.30 -15.60 -2.67
N SER A 122 -15.77 -16.68 -2.11
CA SER A 122 -16.38 -18.01 -2.10
C SER A 122 -15.54 -18.89 -1.18
N ARG A 123 -15.89 -18.96 0.10
CA ARG A 123 -15.79 -20.22 0.82
C ARG A 123 -17.14 -20.89 0.62
N ALA A 124 -17.15 -21.98 -0.15
CA ALA A 124 -18.22 -22.97 -0.06
C ALA A 124 -18.20 -23.60 1.34
#